data_AF-A0A7S0LUW5-F1
#
_entry.id   AF-A0A7S0LUW5-F1
#
_cell.length_a   1.000
_cell.length_b   1.000
_cell.length_c   1.000
_cell.angle_alpha   90.00
_cell.angle_beta   90.00
_cell.angle_gamma   90.00
#
_symmetry.space_group_name_H-M   'P 1'
#
loop_
_entity.id
_entity.type
_entity.pdbx_description
1 polymer ?
#
loop_
_entity_poly.entity_id
_entity_poly.type
_entity_poly.pdbx_seq_one_letter_code
_entity_poly.pdbx_strand_id
1 'polypeptide(L)'
;MLVDMAAIVIRMQQQQNREREIAAKKVKEDAAFAKDVLMRFNRSKSKTLNYEELRAWLKSVAHSQTTICTAHARKELDAVFPGSSSALSTLNINSQQSIPSQQEEIDSHTVRDDEVDWVIMMAINKNDGTTVQISEGNKLVNLKETELQPSQFGGALQAWLSYVHNKGTLKRVMKKYGTNDQGQMERSHIKSMLKDLSCGREPEESEVDSVMDEARAMPHSNGISGPELIKVLSLWYIKDLEKEELARSVQVADG
;
A
#
# COMPACT_ATOMS: atom_id res chain seq x y z
N MET A 1 46.73 13.41 -14.13
CA MET A 1 45.95 13.48 -12.88
C MET A 1 45.02 14.70 -12.81
N LEU A 2 45.46 15.93 -13.12
CA LEU A 2 44.58 17.12 -13.07
C LEU A 2 43.41 17.14 -14.10
N VAL A 3 43.60 16.56 -15.29
CA VAL A 3 42.55 16.48 -16.33
C VAL A 3 41.38 15.58 -15.93
N ASP A 4 41.62 14.58 -15.06
CA ASP A 4 40.60 13.60 -14.64
C ASP A 4 39.60 14.19 -13.63
N MET A 5 40.09 15.06 -12.73
CA MET A 5 39.25 15.73 -11.73
C MET A 5 38.23 16.68 -12.35
N ALA A 6 38.60 17.42 -13.41
CA ALA A 6 37.66 18.29 -14.10
C ALA A 6 36.52 17.51 -14.77
N ALA A 7 36.81 16.33 -15.34
CA ALA A 7 35.80 15.47 -15.95
C ALA A 7 34.82 14.90 -14.91
N ILE A 8 35.32 14.51 -13.73
CA ILE A 8 34.48 14.03 -12.62
C ILE A 8 33.52 15.13 -12.14
N VAL A 9 34.03 16.34 -11.91
CA VAL A 9 33.20 17.48 -11.47
C VAL A 9 32.11 17.81 -12.49
N ILE A 10 32.44 17.80 -13.79
CA ILE A 10 31.46 18.05 -14.85
C ILE A 10 30.35 16.98 -14.85
N ARG A 11 30.69 15.70 -14.72
CA ARG A 11 29.69 14.61 -14.65
C ARG A 11 28.79 14.74 -13.43
N MET A 12 29.38 15.07 -12.27
CA MET A 12 28.62 15.28 -11.04
C MET A 12 27.64 16.46 -11.17
N GLN A 13 28.06 17.57 -11.76
CA GLN A 13 27.18 18.72 -12.01
C GLN A 13 26.06 18.38 -13.01
N GLN A 14 26.37 17.64 -14.08
CA GLN A 14 25.36 17.18 -15.04
C GLN A 14 24.33 16.25 -14.39
N GLN A 15 24.77 15.35 -13.50
CA GLN A 15 23.87 14.48 -12.74
C GLN A 15 22.93 15.29 -11.85
N GLN A 16 23.47 16.24 -11.08
CA GLN A 16 22.66 17.12 -10.22
C GLN A 16 21.63 17.94 -11.04
N ASN A 17 22.01 18.42 -12.22
CA ASN A 17 21.09 19.16 -13.08
C ASN A 17 19.97 18.26 -13.62
N ARG A 18 20.28 17.03 -14.06
CA ARG A 18 19.27 16.05 -14.48
C ARG A 18 18.30 15.71 -13.34
N GLU A 19 18.83 15.49 -12.14
CA GLU A 19 18.00 15.20 -10.96
C GLU A 19 17.05 16.37 -10.65
N ARG A 20 17.53 17.62 -10.73
CA ARG A 20 16.69 18.82 -10.57
C ARG A 20 15.61 18.93 -11.65
N GLU A 21 15.94 18.65 -12.90
CA GLU A 21 14.97 18.67 -14.01
C GLU A 21 13.87 17.61 -13.83
N ILE A 22 14.26 16.40 -13.45
CA ILE A 22 13.31 15.31 -13.14
C ILE A 22 12.42 15.71 -11.96
N ALA A 23 13.00 16.26 -10.89
CA ALA A 23 12.26 16.73 -9.73
C ALA A 23 11.27 17.86 -10.10
N ALA A 24 11.69 18.84 -10.89
CA ALA A 24 10.82 19.94 -11.32
C ALA A 24 9.68 19.45 -12.22
N LYS A 25 9.95 18.51 -13.13
CA LYS A 25 8.91 17.89 -13.96
C LYS A 25 7.88 17.15 -13.10
N LYS A 26 8.36 16.37 -12.13
CA LYS A 26 7.51 15.64 -11.18
C LYS A 26 6.63 16.59 -10.36
N VAL A 27 7.19 17.68 -9.82
CA VAL A 27 6.43 18.70 -9.08
C VAL A 27 5.30 19.30 -9.93
N LYS A 28 5.56 19.55 -11.22
CA LYS A 28 4.54 20.06 -12.15
C LYS A 28 3.45 19.04 -12.44
N GLU A 29 3.82 17.77 -12.64
CA GLU A 29 2.88 16.67 -12.85
C GLU A 29 2.01 16.43 -11.61
N ASP A 30 2.61 16.41 -10.42
CA ASP A 30 1.92 16.28 -9.14
C ASP A 30 0.95 17.45 -8.89
N ALA A 31 1.35 18.68 -9.23
CA ALA A 31 0.47 19.85 -9.12
C ALA A 31 -0.73 19.78 -10.10
N ALA A 32 -0.50 19.32 -11.33
CA ALA A 32 -1.57 19.13 -12.31
C ALA A 32 -2.54 18.04 -11.88
N PHE A 33 -2.00 16.92 -11.35
CA PHE A 33 -2.77 15.83 -10.78
C PHE A 33 -3.61 16.30 -9.60
N ALA A 34 -3.00 17.01 -8.64
CA ALA A 34 -3.74 17.50 -7.47
C ALA A 34 -4.85 18.48 -7.85
N LYS A 35 -4.61 19.33 -8.85
CA LYS A 35 -5.65 20.21 -9.41
C LYS A 35 -6.82 19.42 -9.99
N ASP A 36 -6.57 18.36 -10.76
CA ASP A 36 -7.64 17.52 -11.32
C ASP A 36 -8.46 16.83 -10.21
N VAL A 37 -7.78 16.28 -9.20
CA VAL A 37 -8.44 15.65 -8.04
C VAL A 37 -9.33 16.65 -7.32
N LEU A 38 -8.82 17.84 -6.99
CA LEU A 38 -9.60 18.89 -6.32
C LEU A 38 -10.80 19.33 -7.17
N MET A 39 -10.62 19.51 -8.48
CA MET A 39 -11.74 19.92 -9.35
C MET A 39 -12.90 18.93 -9.36
N ARG A 40 -12.62 17.63 -9.21
CA ARG A 40 -13.64 16.57 -9.27
C ARG A 40 -14.27 16.26 -7.91
N PHE A 41 -13.47 16.27 -6.85
CA PHE A 41 -13.87 15.70 -5.55
C PHE A 41 -14.01 16.73 -4.44
N ASN A 42 -13.45 17.94 -4.56
CA ASN A 42 -13.57 18.99 -3.54
C ASN A 42 -14.92 19.74 -3.65
N ARG A 43 -15.97 19.15 -3.09
CA ARG A 43 -17.32 19.72 -3.04
C ARG A 43 -17.43 20.86 -2.03
N SER A 44 -16.66 20.79 -0.95
CA SER A 44 -16.59 21.75 0.14
C SER A 44 -15.89 23.07 -0.24
N LYS A 45 -15.11 23.06 -1.33
CA LYS A 45 -14.28 24.17 -1.83
C LYS A 45 -13.16 24.59 -0.85
N SER A 46 -12.72 23.68 0.02
CA SER A 46 -11.68 23.92 1.05
C SER A 46 -10.23 24.02 0.50
N LYS A 47 -10.02 23.75 -0.79
CA LYS A 47 -8.70 23.48 -1.44
C LYS A 47 -7.97 22.22 -0.94
N THR A 48 -8.55 21.48 -0.01
CA THR A 48 -8.09 20.18 0.52
C THR A 48 -9.14 19.11 0.21
N LEU A 49 -8.93 17.86 0.62
CA LEU A 49 -10.00 16.87 0.66
C LEU A 49 -10.32 16.53 2.12
N ASN A 50 -11.59 16.70 2.50
CA ASN A 50 -12.06 16.16 3.77
C ASN A 50 -12.27 14.63 3.67
N TYR A 51 -12.60 14.01 4.80
CA TYR A 51 -12.75 12.56 4.94
C TYR A 51 -13.69 11.92 3.91
N GLU A 52 -14.88 12.50 3.72
CA GLU A 52 -15.90 11.94 2.81
C GLU A 52 -15.55 12.18 1.33
N GLU A 53 -14.94 13.32 1.02
CA GLU A 53 -14.43 13.60 -0.32
C GLU A 53 -13.28 12.67 -0.69
N LEU A 54 -12.38 12.40 0.26
CA LEU A 54 -11.31 11.42 0.11
C LEU A 54 -11.90 10.02 -0.12
N ARG A 55 -12.85 9.56 0.70
CA ARG A 55 -13.52 8.27 0.49
C ARG A 55 -14.12 8.16 -0.92
N ALA A 56 -14.81 9.20 -1.37
CA ALA A 56 -15.39 9.25 -2.71
C ALA A 56 -14.32 9.16 -3.81
N TRP A 57 -13.21 9.86 -3.64
CA TRP A 57 -12.07 9.79 -4.55
C TRP A 57 -11.43 8.40 -4.59
N LEU A 58 -11.14 7.79 -3.44
CA LEU A 58 -10.58 6.44 -3.34
C LEU A 58 -11.51 5.39 -3.98
N LYS A 59 -12.82 5.51 -3.75
CA LYS A 59 -13.82 4.68 -4.42
C LYS A 59 -13.72 4.82 -5.93
N SER A 60 -13.68 6.03 -6.48
CA SER A 60 -13.54 6.27 -7.91
C SER A 60 -12.27 5.67 -8.51
N VAL A 61 -11.15 5.73 -7.78
CA VAL A 61 -9.87 5.15 -8.20
C VAL A 61 -9.97 3.63 -8.29
N ALA A 62 -10.57 2.98 -7.30
CA ALA A 62 -10.72 1.52 -7.28
C ALA A 62 -11.56 1.02 -8.48
N HIS A 63 -12.65 1.72 -8.82
CA HIS A 63 -13.49 1.37 -9.98
C HIS A 63 -12.74 1.56 -11.31
N SER A 64 -11.91 2.60 -11.41
CA SER A 64 -11.13 2.89 -12.62
C SER A 64 -10.09 1.81 -12.90
N GLN A 65 -9.42 1.30 -11.87
CA GLN A 65 -8.44 0.21 -12.02
C GLN A 65 -9.07 -1.09 -12.49
N THR A 66 -10.23 -1.44 -11.94
CA THR A 66 -10.99 -2.63 -12.39
C THR A 66 -11.33 -2.54 -13.89
N THR A 67 -11.66 -1.34 -14.37
CA THR A 67 -11.98 -1.11 -15.79
C THR A 67 -10.75 -1.21 -16.69
N ILE A 68 -9.60 -0.69 -16.25
CA ILE A 68 -8.36 -0.73 -17.05
C ILE A 68 -7.79 -2.14 -17.11
N CYS A 69 -7.73 -2.86 -15.99
CA CYS A 69 -7.21 -4.23 -15.94
C CYS A 69 -8.07 -5.19 -16.77
N THR A 70 -9.40 -5.04 -16.73
CA THR A 70 -10.30 -5.86 -17.56
C THR A 70 -10.18 -5.53 -19.05
N ALA A 71 -10.04 -4.26 -19.41
CA ALA A 71 -9.84 -3.85 -20.81
C ALA A 71 -8.48 -4.30 -21.35
N HIS A 72 -7.42 -4.26 -20.54
CA HIS A 72 -6.08 -4.71 -20.94
C HIS A 72 -6.03 -6.24 -21.05
N ALA A 73 -6.52 -6.97 -20.03
CA ALA A 73 -6.60 -8.41 -20.06
C ALA A 73 -7.46 -8.91 -21.23
N ARG A 74 -8.57 -8.22 -21.56
CA ARG A 74 -9.39 -8.53 -22.72
C ARG A 74 -8.67 -8.29 -24.05
N LYS A 75 -7.93 -7.18 -24.19
CA LYS A 75 -7.11 -6.91 -25.38
C LYS A 75 -6.00 -7.95 -25.58
N GLU A 76 -5.36 -8.39 -24.51
CA GLU A 76 -4.37 -9.47 -24.58
C GLU A 76 -5.04 -10.80 -24.94
N LEU A 77 -6.20 -11.12 -24.36
CA LEU A 77 -6.95 -12.32 -24.71
C LEU A 77 -7.41 -12.33 -26.17
N ASP A 78 -7.89 -11.21 -26.69
CA ASP A 78 -8.32 -11.04 -28.08
C ASP A 78 -7.13 -11.08 -29.06
N ALA A 79 -5.93 -10.64 -28.63
CA ALA A 79 -4.70 -10.74 -29.43
C ALA A 79 -4.17 -12.17 -29.51
N VAL A 80 -4.33 -12.96 -28.44
CA VAL A 80 -3.93 -14.38 -28.39
C VAL A 80 -4.99 -15.28 -29.06
N PHE A 81 -6.27 -14.92 -28.97
CA PHE A 81 -7.40 -15.70 -29.53
C PHE A 81 -8.33 -14.83 -30.39
N PRO A 82 -7.89 -14.42 -31.60
CA PRO A 82 -8.71 -13.63 -32.50
C PRO A 82 -9.97 -14.40 -32.92
N GLY A 83 -11.14 -13.96 -32.44
CA GLY A 83 -12.44 -14.57 -32.71
C GLY A 83 -13.20 -15.12 -31.49
N SER A 84 -12.60 -15.09 -30.29
CA SER A 84 -13.22 -15.65 -29.07
C SER A 84 -14.43 -14.86 -28.51
N SER A 85 -14.59 -13.58 -28.88
CA SER A 85 -15.72 -12.75 -28.41
C SER A 85 -17.10 -13.29 -28.76
N SER A 86 -17.24 -14.14 -29.80
CA SER A 86 -18.53 -14.74 -30.17
C SER A 86 -18.76 -16.15 -29.58
N ALA A 87 -17.72 -16.80 -29.03
CA ALA A 87 -17.82 -18.16 -28.49
C ALA A 87 -18.08 -18.19 -26.97
N LEU A 88 -17.69 -17.13 -26.25
CA LEU A 88 -17.82 -17.06 -24.78
C LEU A 88 -19.24 -16.82 -24.27
N SER A 89 -20.20 -16.51 -25.13
CA SER A 89 -21.62 -16.46 -24.74
C SER A 89 -22.26 -17.84 -24.56
N THR A 90 -21.58 -18.92 -24.96
CA THR A 90 -22.17 -20.28 -25.03
C THR A 90 -21.46 -21.34 -24.19
N LEU A 91 -20.37 -21.00 -23.52
CA LEU A 91 -19.63 -21.96 -22.69
C LEU A 91 -19.90 -21.72 -21.19
N ASN A 92 -21.03 -22.26 -20.73
CA ASN A 92 -21.27 -22.56 -19.33
C ASN A 92 -20.47 -23.83 -18.95
N ILE A 93 -19.18 -23.66 -18.61
CA ILE A 93 -18.30 -24.76 -18.21
C ILE A 93 -18.31 -24.88 -16.68
N ASN A 94 -19.08 -25.86 -16.20
CA ASN A 94 -18.96 -26.45 -14.88
C ASN A 94 -17.72 -27.38 -14.86
N SER A 95 -16.63 -26.93 -14.25
CA SER A 95 -15.62 -27.83 -13.67
C SER A 95 -14.92 -27.15 -12.48
N GLN A 96 -15.22 -27.66 -11.29
CA GLN A 96 -14.71 -27.29 -9.97
C GLN A 96 -13.18 -27.54 -9.94
N GLN A 97 -12.31 -26.62 -9.55
CA GLN A 97 -12.30 -25.79 -8.34
C GLN A 97 -12.62 -24.32 -8.61
N SER A 98 -13.75 -23.89 -8.08
CA SER A 98 -14.24 -22.51 -8.14
C SER A 98 -13.27 -21.57 -7.41
N ILE A 99 -12.37 -20.92 -8.14
CA ILE A 99 -11.88 -19.60 -7.72
C ILE A 99 -13.07 -18.68 -7.95
N PRO A 100 -13.76 -18.17 -6.91
CA PRO A 100 -14.83 -17.21 -7.12
C PRO A 100 -14.23 -16.03 -7.88
N SER A 101 -14.82 -15.71 -9.03
CA SER A 101 -14.45 -14.59 -9.89
C SER A 101 -14.28 -13.36 -9.00
N GLN A 102 -13.02 -12.93 -8.78
CA GLN A 102 -12.72 -11.77 -7.93
C GLN A 102 -13.48 -10.50 -8.39
N GLN A 103 -13.94 -10.51 -9.64
CA GLN A 103 -14.75 -9.48 -10.28
C GLN A 103 -16.09 -9.19 -9.58
N GLU A 104 -16.84 -10.20 -9.11
CA GLU A 104 -18.19 -9.97 -8.54
C GLU A 104 -18.16 -9.39 -7.12
N GLU A 105 -17.05 -9.55 -6.38
CA GLU A 105 -16.94 -9.04 -5.01
C GLU A 105 -16.41 -7.60 -4.94
N ILE A 106 -15.92 -7.05 -6.06
CA ILE A 106 -15.34 -5.70 -6.14
C ILE A 106 -16.44 -4.63 -6.35
N ASP A 107 -17.53 -4.95 -7.05
CA ASP A 107 -18.54 -3.97 -7.47
C ASP A 107 -19.49 -3.48 -6.35
N SER A 108 -19.53 -4.16 -5.20
CA SER A 108 -20.28 -3.72 -4.02
C SER A 108 -19.40 -3.09 -2.94
N HIS A 109 -18.08 -2.95 -3.17
CA HIS A 109 -17.18 -2.69 -2.06
C HIS A 109 -17.21 -1.21 -1.64
N THR A 110 -17.96 -0.94 -0.57
CA THR A 110 -17.88 0.31 0.17
C THR A 110 -16.49 0.44 0.79
N VAL A 111 -15.76 1.50 0.46
CA VAL A 111 -14.50 1.86 1.13
C VAL A 111 -14.81 2.09 2.61
N ARG A 112 -14.18 1.31 3.49
CA ARG A 112 -14.42 1.34 4.93
C ARG A 112 -13.68 2.49 5.61
N ASP A 113 -14.12 2.87 6.81
CA ASP A 113 -13.48 3.96 7.58
C ASP A 113 -12.01 3.66 7.88
N ASP A 114 -11.70 2.43 8.31
CA ASP A 114 -10.33 1.99 8.62
C ASP A 114 -9.40 2.02 7.39
N GLU A 115 -9.95 1.85 6.19
CA GLU A 115 -9.19 1.98 4.95
C GLU A 115 -8.85 3.44 4.64
N VAL A 116 -9.78 4.37 4.86
CA VAL A 116 -9.56 5.81 4.66
C VAL A 116 -8.56 6.32 5.69
N ASP A 117 -8.74 5.94 6.97
CA ASP A 117 -7.85 6.28 8.08
C ASP A 117 -6.41 5.85 7.77
N TRP A 118 -6.23 4.62 7.32
CA TRP A 118 -4.91 4.11 6.93
C TRP A 118 -4.29 4.89 5.77
N VAL A 119 -5.07 5.25 4.73
CA VAL A 119 -4.57 6.05 3.61
C VAL A 119 -4.12 7.45 4.08
N ILE A 120 -4.89 8.10 4.95
CA ILE A 120 -4.51 9.40 5.54
C ILE A 120 -3.18 9.27 6.28
N MET A 121 -3.04 8.27 7.14
CA MET A 121 -1.82 8.02 7.91
C MET A 121 -0.60 7.79 7.01
N MET A 122 -0.75 6.98 5.96
CA MET A 122 0.34 6.69 5.03
C MET A 122 0.73 7.91 4.17
N ALA A 123 -0.22 8.80 3.89
CA ALA A 123 0.01 10.00 3.11
C ALA A 123 0.70 11.10 3.92
N ILE A 124 0.36 11.22 5.21
CA ILE A 124 0.99 12.19 6.12
C ILE A 124 2.46 11.81 6.35
N ASN A 125 2.73 10.57 6.81
CA ASN A 125 4.07 10.09 7.17
C ASN A 125 5.13 10.18 6.07
N LYS A 126 4.73 10.29 4.78
CA LYS A 126 5.66 10.34 3.64
C LYS A 126 6.21 11.74 3.35
N ASN A 127 5.51 12.81 3.72
CA ASN A 127 5.77 14.14 3.16
C ASN A 127 6.58 15.06 4.06
N ASP A 128 6.58 14.83 5.35
CA ASP A 128 7.19 15.70 6.35
C ASP A 128 8.54 15.17 6.85
N GLY A 129 8.89 13.90 6.55
CA GLY A 129 10.05 13.23 7.18
C GLY A 129 9.96 13.18 8.71
N THR A 130 8.87 13.70 9.24
CA THR A 130 8.48 13.72 10.62
C THR A 130 7.62 12.50 10.72
N THR A 131 8.23 11.35 11.05
CA THR A 131 7.44 10.27 11.64
C THR A 131 6.58 10.97 12.68
N VAL A 132 5.26 10.94 12.54
CA VAL A 132 4.37 11.38 13.60
C VAL A 132 4.63 10.37 14.72
N GLN A 133 5.70 10.61 15.49
CA GLN A 133 5.88 10.01 16.76
C GLN A 133 4.67 10.51 17.51
N ILE A 134 3.75 9.59 17.77
CA ILE A 134 2.69 9.78 18.74
C ILE A 134 3.42 9.86 20.09
N SER A 135 4.17 10.93 20.29
CA SER A 135 5.09 11.12 21.40
C SER A 135 4.22 11.37 22.62
N GLU A 136 3.95 10.31 23.40
CA GLU A 136 3.49 10.21 24.81
C GLU A 136 2.62 11.35 25.39
N GLY A 137 1.90 12.07 24.54
CA GLY A 137 1.30 13.36 24.83
C GLY A 137 -0.05 13.51 24.14
N ASN A 138 -0.87 12.47 24.22
CA ASN A 138 -2.34 12.44 24.22
C ASN A 138 -3.16 13.22 23.19
N LYS A 139 -2.57 13.91 22.20
CA LYS A 139 -3.37 14.51 21.12
C LYS A 139 -3.61 13.45 20.05
N LEU A 140 -4.58 12.58 20.33
CA LEU A 140 -5.17 11.70 19.34
C LEU A 140 -5.50 12.54 18.10
N VAL A 141 -4.82 12.29 17.00
CA VAL A 141 -5.13 12.96 15.73
C VAL A 141 -6.52 12.47 15.35
N ASN A 142 -7.49 13.38 15.35
CA ASN A 142 -8.81 13.06 14.86
C ASN A 142 -8.75 12.93 13.33
N LEU A 143 -8.59 11.70 12.85
CA LEU A 143 -8.44 11.41 11.42
C LEU A 143 -9.67 11.86 10.60
N LYS A 144 -10.86 11.88 11.20
CA LYS A 144 -12.09 12.32 10.53
C LYS A 144 -12.14 13.82 10.30
N GLU A 145 -11.45 14.60 11.13
CA GLU A 145 -11.29 16.05 10.96
C GLU A 145 -10.04 16.40 10.15
N THR A 146 -9.21 15.42 9.82
CA THR A 146 -7.96 15.65 9.10
C THR A 146 -8.26 15.89 7.62
N GLU A 147 -7.79 17.03 7.12
CA GLU A 147 -7.90 17.38 5.71
C GLU A 147 -6.62 17.04 4.97
N LEU A 148 -6.76 16.27 3.89
CA LEU A 148 -5.62 15.86 3.07
C LEU A 148 -5.18 17.02 2.17
N GLN A 149 -3.91 17.39 2.26
CA GLN A 149 -3.31 18.46 1.47
C GLN A 149 -2.98 17.99 0.05
N PRO A 150 -2.97 18.88 -0.96
CA PRO A 150 -2.64 18.54 -2.35
C PRO A 150 -1.31 17.80 -2.52
N SER A 151 -0.28 18.18 -1.74
CA SER A 151 1.03 17.51 -1.76
C SER A 151 0.97 16.05 -1.28
N GLN A 152 -0.04 15.69 -0.49
CA GLN A 152 -0.21 14.35 0.09
C GLN A 152 -0.99 13.40 -0.82
N PHE A 153 -1.61 13.90 -1.90
CA PHE A 153 -2.44 13.05 -2.77
C PHE A 153 -1.65 11.96 -3.48
N GLY A 154 -0.41 12.24 -3.90
CA GLY A 154 0.44 11.23 -4.53
C GLY A 154 0.74 10.06 -3.59
N GLY A 155 1.09 10.37 -2.33
CA GLY A 155 1.31 9.36 -1.28
C GLY A 155 0.05 8.56 -0.95
N ALA A 156 -1.08 9.24 -0.81
CA ALA A 156 -2.39 8.63 -0.57
C ALA A 156 -2.80 7.68 -1.71
N LEU A 157 -2.69 8.13 -2.96
CA LEU A 157 -3.02 7.34 -4.14
C LEU A 157 -2.14 6.09 -4.21
N GLN A 158 -0.83 6.24 -4.02
CA GLN A 158 0.10 5.11 -4.05
C GLN A 158 -0.24 4.08 -2.96
N ALA A 159 -0.50 4.53 -1.73
CA ALA A 159 -0.87 3.66 -0.62
C ALA A 159 -2.16 2.89 -0.94
N TRP A 160 -3.19 3.60 -1.41
CA TRP A 160 -4.47 3.00 -1.78
C TRP A 160 -4.35 1.98 -2.91
N LEU A 161 -3.61 2.30 -3.98
CA LEU A 161 -3.42 1.40 -5.11
C LEU A 161 -2.69 0.11 -4.68
N SER A 162 -1.64 0.24 -3.86
CA SER A 162 -0.95 -0.92 -3.29
C SER A 162 -1.89 -1.77 -2.44
N TYR A 163 -2.76 -1.14 -1.65
CA TYR A 163 -3.76 -1.87 -0.85
C TYR A 163 -4.77 -2.61 -1.73
N VAL A 164 -5.41 -1.91 -2.68
CA VAL A 164 -6.41 -2.49 -3.59
C VAL A 164 -5.83 -3.67 -4.37
N HIS A 165 -4.60 -3.54 -4.88
CA HIS A 165 -3.91 -4.60 -5.61
C HIS A 165 -3.71 -5.87 -4.76
N ASN A 166 -3.41 -5.70 -3.47
CA ASN A 166 -3.13 -6.81 -2.55
C ASN A 166 -4.35 -7.30 -1.75
N LYS A 167 -5.48 -6.57 -1.82
CA LYS A 167 -6.66 -6.79 -0.98
C LYS A 167 -7.19 -8.22 -1.01
N GLY A 168 -7.25 -8.83 -2.19
CA GLY A 168 -7.68 -10.23 -2.34
C GLY A 168 -6.75 -11.22 -1.64
N THR A 169 -5.45 -10.99 -1.68
CA THR A 169 -4.44 -11.80 -0.98
C THR A 169 -4.55 -11.61 0.53
N LEU A 170 -4.65 -10.36 1.00
CA LEU A 170 -4.81 -10.05 2.43
C LEU A 170 -6.07 -10.71 3.00
N LYS A 171 -7.19 -10.65 2.28
CA LYS A 171 -8.44 -11.32 2.70
C LYS A 171 -8.27 -12.83 2.86
N ARG A 172 -7.52 -13.48 1.97
CA ARG A 172 -7.22 -14.93 2.10
C ARG A 172 -6.35 -15.22 3.31
N VAL A 173 -5.35 -14.38 3.57
CA VAL A 173 -4.47 -14.49 4.75
C VAL A 173 -5.28 -14.32 6.03
N MET A 174 -6.07 -13.25 6.14
CA MET A 174 -6.93 -13.01 7.30
C MET A 174 -7.94 -14.14 7.52
N LYS A 175 -8.51 -14.69 6.44
CA LYS A 175 -9.39 -15.87 6.52
C LYS A 175 -8.65 -17.12 7.00
N LYS A 176 -7.40 -17.33 6.56
CA LYS A 176 -6.59 -18.51 6.93
C LYS A 176 -6.25 -18.51 8.42
N TYR A 177 -5.78 -17.38 8.96
CA TYR A 177 -5.29 -17.30 10.34
C TYR A 177 -6.35 -16.87 11.35
N GLY A 178 -7.50 -16.39 10.87
CA GLY A 178 -8.60 -15.95 11.70
C GLY A 178 -8.56 -14.45 11.99
N THR A 179 -9.75 -13.92 12.29
CA THR A 179 -9.96 -12.56 12.76
C THR A 179 -10.92 -12.59 13.93
N ASN A 180 -10.86 -11.59 14.80
CA ASN A 180 -11.89 -11.35 15.79
C ASN A 180 -13.20 -10.85 15.14
N ASP A 181 -14.21 -10.58 15.97
CA ASP A 181 -15.54 -10.10 15.53
C ASP A 181 -15.50 -8.74 14.82
N GLN A 182 -14.39 -7.99 14.95
CA GLN A 182 -14.16 -6.71 14.29
C GLN A 182 -13.41 -6.86 12.96
N GLY A 183 -13.10 -8.10 12.54
CA GLY A 183 -12.30 -8.36 11.35
C GLY A 183 -10.83 -7.98 11.50
N GLN A 184 -10.31 -7.94 12.73
CA GLN A 184 -8.91 -7.64 13.04
C GLN A 184 -8.15 -8.91 13.45
N MET A 185 -6.85 -8.96 13.15
CA MET A 185 -5.97 -10.04 13.58
C MET A 185 -5.35 -9.71 14.93
N GLU A 186 -5.63 -10.56 15.92
CA GLU A 186 -4.97 -10.52 17.22
C GLU A 186 -3.52 -11.05 17.15
N ARG A 187 -2.77 -10.79 18.24
CA ARG A 187 -1.36 -11.17 18.37
C ARG A 187 -1.11 -12.66 18.10
N SER A 188 -1.98 -13.55 18.59
CA SER A 188 -1.89 -15.00 18.39
C SER A 188 -2.00 -15.40 16.90
N HIS A 189 -2.90 -14.74 16.16
CA HIS A 189 -3.06 -14.95 14.72
C HIS A 189 -1.84 -14.45 13.94
N ILE A 190 -1.30 -13.29 14.31
CA ILE A 190 -0.08 -12.75 13.70
C ILE A 190 1.11 -13.67 13.98
N LYS A 191 1.31 -14.12 15.22
CA LYS A 191 2.37 -15.07 15.57
C LYS A 191 2.31 -16.36 14.72
N SER A 192 1.11 -16.92 14.57
CA SER A 192 0.88 -18.12 13.76
C SER A 192 1.21 -17.88 12.28
N MET A 193 0.85 -16.72 11.75
CA MET A 193 1.20 -16.31 10.39
C MET A 193 2.71 -16.16 10.20
N LEU A 194 3.39 -15.46 11.11
CA LEU A 194 4.84 -15.24 11.04
C LEU A 194 5.61 -16.57 11.13
N LYS A 195 5.14 -17.51 11.95
CA LYS A 195 5.67 -18.88 12.01
C LYS A 195 5.59 -19.60 10.66
N ASP A 196 4.43 -19.55 10.00
CA ASP A 196 4.25 -20.15 8.68
C ASP A 196 5.17 -19.52 7.63
N LEU A 197 5.34 -18.19 7.66
CA LEU A 197 6.26 -17.46 6.78
C LEU A 197 7.72 -17.82 7.04
N SER A 198 8.05 -18.19 8.28
CA SER A 198 9.40 -18.57 8.73
C SER A 198 9.68 -20.06 8.56
N CYS A 199 8.99 -20.73 7.64
CA CYS A 199 9.11 -22.17 7.39
C CYS A 199 8.90 -23.01 8.65
N GLY A 200 8.00 -22.58 9.54
CA GLY A 200 7.68 -23.26 10.79
C GLY A 200 8.58 -22.90 11.98
N ARG A 201 9.60 -22.05 11.78
CA ARG A 201 10.41 -21.52 12.90
C ARG A 201 9.54 -20.63 13.78
N GLU A 202 9.56 -20.86 15.08
CA GLU A 202 8.80 -20.07 16.04
C GLU A 202 9.43 -18.66 16.13
N PRO A 203 8.68 -17.58 15.84
CA PRO A 203 9.19 -16.22 16.01
C PRO A 203 9.30 -15.88 17.49
N GLU A 204 10.29 -15.06 17.85
CA GLU A 204 10.46 -14.62 19.23
C GLU A 204 9.33 -13.67 19.64
N GLU A 205 8.91 -13.73 20.91
CA GLU A 205 7.79 -12.90 21.39
C GLU A 205 8.08 -11.40 21.22
N SER A 206 9.33 -10.98 21.47
CA SER A 206 9.80 -9.60 21.27
C SER A 206 9.76 -9.17 19.80
N GLU A 207 10.01 -10.07 18.85
CA GLU A 207 9.92 -9.78 17.41
C GLU A 207 8.45 -9.58 17.03
N VAL A 208 7.56 -10.44 17.53
CA VAL A 208 6.11 -10.32 17.31
C VAL A 208 5.59 -9.00 17.88
N ASP A 209 5.99 -8.65 19.10
CA ASP A 209 5.60 -7.38 19.75
C ASP A 209 6.12 -6.18 18.96
N SER A 210 7.39 -6.20 18.55
CA SER A 210 7.98 -5.14 17.72
C SER A 210 7.21 -4.95 16.41
N VAL A 211 6.84 -6.04 15.73
CA VAL A 211 6.07 -5.97 14.47
C VAL A 211 4.65 -5.48 14.71
N MET A 212 3.99 -5.91 15.78
CA MET A 212 2.65 -5.45 16.16
C MET A 212 2.66 -3.95 16.48
N ASP A 213 3.61 -3.49 17.29
CA ASP A 213 3.72 -2.10 17.71
C ASP A 213 4.04 -1.18 16.55
N GLU A 214 4.97 -1.58 15.67
CA GLU A 214 5.34 -0.78 14.52
C GLU A 214 4.27 -0.81 13.43
N ALA A 215 3.58 -1.93 13.23
CA ALA A 215 2.52 -2.03 12.22
C ALA A 215 1.22 -1.34 12.63
N ARG A 216 0.94 -1.24 13.94
CA ARG A 216 -0.24 -0.54 14.48
C ARG A 216 -0.10 0.97 14.29
N ALA A 217 -0.38 1.40 13.07
CA ALA A 217 -0.42 2.81 12.71
C ALA A 217 -1.73 3.46 13.15
N MET A 218 -2.80 2.69 13.34
CA MET A 218 -4.10 3.23 13.74
C MET A 218 -4.26 3.24 15.26
N PRO A 219 -4.51 4.41 15.89
CA PRO A 219 -4.57 4.55 17.35
C PRO A 219 -5.79 3.90 18.02
N HIS A 220 -6.74 3.36 17.25
CA HIS A 220 -8.02 2.87 17.76
C HIS A 220 -8.24 1.36 17.53
N SER A 221 -7.24 0.62 17.04
CA SER A 221 -7.37 -0.82 16.79
C SER A 221 -6.74 -1.65 17.91
N ASN A 222 -7.52 -2.60 18.45
CA ASN A 222 -7.00 -3.59 19.41
C ASN A 222 -6.31 -4.78 18.70
N GLY A 223 -6.44 -4.89 17.38
CA GLY A 223 -5.73 -5.84 16.53
C GLY A 223 -5.23 -5.19 15.24
N ILE A 224 -4.70 -6.01 14.33
CA ILE A 224 -4.20 -5.58 13.02
C ILE A 224 -5.33 -5.66 11.99
N SER A 225 -5.67 -4.54 11.38
CA SER A 225 -6.62 -4.47 10.27
C SER A 225 -6.01 -5.00 8.95
N GLY A 226 -6.86 -5.20 7.94
CA GLY A 226 -6.40 -5.61 6.61
C GLY A 226 -5.36 -4.67 5.99
N PRO A 227 -5.53 -3.34 6.00
CA PRO A 227 -4.50 -2.41 5.55
C PRO A 227 -3.20 -2.47 6.35
N GLU A 228 -3.27 -2.57 7.68
CA GLU A 228 -2.08 -2.67 8.55
C GLU A 228 -1.30 -3.97 8.33
N LEU A 229 -1.98 -5.05 7.92
CA LEU A 229 -1.33 -6.33 7.62
C LEU A 229 -0.28 -6.22 6.52
N ILE A 230 -0.44 -5.31 5.55
CA ILE A 230 0.61 -5.04 4.53
C ILE A 230 1.90 -4.58 5.23
N LYS A 231 1.77 -3.71 6.22
CA LYS A 231 2.90 -3.18 6.97
C LYS A 231 3.54 -4.27 7.81
N VAL A 232 2.75 -5.11 8.50
CA VAL A 232 3.24 -6.30 9.21
C VAL A 232 4.12 -7.16 8.31
N LEU A 233 3.61 -7.54 7.12
CA LEU A 233 4.34 -8.40 6.20
C LEU A 233 5.64 -7.74 5.73
N SER A 234 5.60 -6.45 5.41
CA SER A 234 6.78 -5.71 4.96
C SER A 234 7.87 -5.64 6.04
N LEU A 235 7.47 -5.35 7.29
CA LEU A 235 8.39 -5.28 8.42
C LEU A 235 9.01 -6.63 8.75
N TRP A 236 8.22 -7.71 8.64
CA TRP A 236 8.72 -9.05 8.87
C TRP A 236 9.85 -9.41 7.90
N TYR A 237 9.64 -9.18 6.59
CA TYR A 237 10.67 -9.47 5.59
C TYR A 237 11.94 -8.64 5.77
N ILE A 238 11.83 -7.38 6.20
CA ILE A 238 13.00 -6.54 6.50
C ILE A 238 13.79 -7.15 7.68
N LYS A 239 13.11 -7.47 8.78
CA LYS A 239 13.76 -8.03 9.97
C LYS A 239 14.39 -9.41 9.73
N ASP A 240 13.72 -10.27 8.96
CA ASP A 240 14.25 -11.60 8.62
C ASP A 240 15.54 -11.47 7.77
N LEU A 241 15.57 -10.52 6.82
CA LEU A 241 16.78 -10.22 6.03
C LEU A 241 17.94 -9.71 6.90
N GLU A 242 17.67 -8.80 7.85
CA GLU A 242 18.68 -8.29 8.78
C GLU A 242 19.28 -9.41 9.65
N LYS A 243 18.43 -10.36 10.09
CA LYS A 243 18.87 -11.52 10.89
C LYS A 243 19.80 -12.44 10.09
N GLU A 244 19.50 -12.66 8.81
CA GLU A 244 20.36 -13.45 7.91
C GLU A 244 21.68 -12.74 7.59
N GLU A 245 21.70 -11.42 7.48
CA GLU A 245 22.93 -10.64 7.29
C GLU A 245 23.81 -10.68 8.54
N LEU A 246 23.22 -10.52 9.74
CA LEU A 246 23.95 -10.62 10.99
C LEU A 246 24.55 -12.01 11.19
N ALA A 247 23.78 -13.08 10.92
CA ALA A 247 24.27 -14.45 11.01
C ALA A 247 25.46 -14.71 10.05
N ARG A 248 25.44 -14.13 8.85
CA ARG A 248 26.56 -14.21 7.90
C ARG A 248 27.77 -13.43 8.37
N SER A 249 27.58 -12.25 8.96
CA SER A 249 28.70 -11.41 9.45
C SER A 249 29.50 -12.08 10.58
N VAL A 250 28.82 -12.83 11.47
CA VAL A 250 29.46 -13.57 12.57
C VAL A 250 30.33 -14.71 12.05
N GLN A 251 29.88 -15.44 11.03
CA GLN A 251 30.64 -16.57 10.46
C GLN A 251 31.97 -16.15 9.81
N VAL A 252 32.08 -14.90 9.34
CA VAL A 252 33.31 -14.37 8.72
C VAL A 252 34.33 -13.94 9.77
N ALA A 253 33.90 -13.58 10.99
CA ALA A 253 34.80 -13.11 12.04
C ALA A 253 35.59 -14.24 12.74
N ASP A 254 35.10 -15.47 12.66
CA ASP A 254 35.68 -16.64 13.34
C ASP A 254 36.59 -17.50 12.43
N GLY A 255 36.77 -17.13 11.15
CA GLY A 255 37.58 -17.86 10.16
C GLY A 255 38.79 -17.08 9.67
#